data_AF-A0AA46P0D3-F1
#
_entry.id   AF-A0AA46P0D3-F1
#
_cell.length_a   1.000
_cell.length_b   1.000
_cell.length_c   1.000
_cell.angle_alpha   90.00
_cell.angle_beta   90.00
_cell.angle_gamma   90.00
#
_symmetry.space_group_name_H-M   'P 1'
#
loop_
_entity.id
_entity.type
_entity.pdbx_description
1 polymer ?
#
loop_
_entity_poly.entity_id
_entity_poly.type
_entity_poly.pdbx_seq_one_letter_code
_entity_poly.pdbx_strand_id
1 'polypeptide(L)'
;MKKSLLAVLSLGLILAVVYLLASRTAEPAKPVIPAVSLEKSICERVSEQFGEDCQRILMFDPHSRLVFAETNSGIIPVLTNEEFTEFKKFVYPMMDFQEFSEEKGDRGAIDWRADKKSEKDFSIIYGFAEEDAKTIVINSEGNIQPSRFWVRDNLWVWYAVFEKDEIQLPVEVTVYDAEGRIVKGNE
;
A
#
# COMPACT_ATOMS: atom_id res chain seq x y z
N MET A 1 46.16 53.94 -14.14
CA MET A 1 45.87 53.08 -12.97
C MET A 1 44.48 53.27 -12.35
N LYS A 2 43.95 54.50 -12.17
CA LYS A 2 42.61 54.74 -11.57
C LYS A 2 41.43 53.99 -12.21
N LYS A 3 41.35 53.90 -13.54
CA LYS A 3 40.22 53.25 -14.26
C LYS A 3 40.16 51.72 -14.07
N SER A 4 41.30 51.07 -13.90
CA SER A 4 41.38 49.61 -13.71
C SER A 4 41.02 49.22 -12.27
N LEU A 5 41.35 50.06 -11.28
CA LEU A 5 40.98 49.84 -9.89
C LEU A 5 39.46 49.90 -9.67
N LEU A 6 38.79 50.85 -10.32
CA LEU A 6 37.33 50.99 -10.29
C LEU A 6 36.60 49.79 -10.89
N ALA A 7 37.13 49.23 -11.98
CA ALA A 7 36.54 48.06 -12.65
C ALA A 7 36.66 46.78 -11.80
N VAL A 8 37.77 46.61 -11.07
CA VAL A 8 37.98 45.46 -10.18
C VAL A 8 37.08 45.55 -8.94
N LEU A 9 36.91 46.75 -8.39
CA LEU A 9 35.99 47.00 -7.27
C LEU A 9 34.53 46.73 -7.66
N SER A 10 34.10 47.14 -8.85
CA SER A 10 32.74 46.87 -9.32
C SER A 10 32.49 45.38 -9.56
N LEU A 11 33.48 44.65 -10.10
CA LEU A 11 33.34 43.21 -10.34
C LEU A 11 33.26 42.42 -9.03
N GLY A 12 34.06 42.81 -8.02
CA GLY A 12 34.00 42.22 -6.68
C GLY A 12 32.66 42.45 -5.98
N LEU A 13 32.08 43.65 -6.14
CA LEU A 13 30.77 43.97 -5.57
C LEU A 13 29.65 43.13 -6.20
N ILE A 14 29.69 42.94 -7.52
CA ILE A 14 28.72 42.11 -8.25
C ILE A 14 28.80 40.65 -7.77
N LEU A 15 30.01 40.10 -7.66
CA LEU A 15 30.21 38.73 -7.17
C LEU A 15 29.73 38.56 -5.73
N ALA A 16 29.96 39.54 -4.86
CA ALA A 16 29.47 39.51 -3.48
C ALA A 16 27.93 39.54 -3.40
N VAL A 17 27.28 40.36 -4.23
CA VAL A 17 25.82 40.45 -4.29
C VAL A 17 25.20 39.15 -4.83
N VAL A 18 25.79 38.56 -5.87
CA VAL A 18 25.33 37.26 -6.41
C VAL A 18 25.50 36.15 -5.38
N TYR A 19 26.61 36.13 -4.65
CA TYR A 19 26.84 35.16 -3.58
C TYR A 19 25.83 35.33 -2.44
N LEU A 20 25.52 36.56 -2.03
CA LEU A 20 24.51 36.86 -1.01
C LEU A 20 23.08 36.51 -1.43
N LEU A 21 22.75 36.67 -2.72
CA LEU A 21 21.46 36.26 -3.27
C LEU A 21 21.35 34.74 -3.40
N ALA A 22 22.42 34.05 -3.79
CA ALA A 22 22.45 32.59 -3.90
C ALA A 22 22.49 31.88 -2.53
N SER A 23 23.00 32.54 -1.50
CA SER A 23 23.05 32.02 -0.12
C SER A 23 21.80 32.34 0.69
N ARG A 24 20.77 32.98 0.10
CA ARG A 24 19.43 32.99 0.69
C ARG A 24 18.87 31.57 0.63
N THR A 25 19.17 30.80 1.66
CA THR A 25 18.46 29.56 1.96
C THR A 25 16.98 29.90 2.01
N ALA A 26 16.20 29.35 1.08
CA ALA A 26 14.75 29.36 1.20
C ALA A 26 14.41 28.84 2.59
N GLU A 27 13.60 29.58 3.34
CA GLU A 27 13.10 29.07 4.61
C GLU A 27 12.52 27.67 4.36
N PRO A 28 12.90 26.65 5.15
CA PRO A 28 12.32 25.34 4.99
C PRO A 28 10.81 25.51 5.06
N ALA A 29 10.11 25.08 4.01
CA ALA A 29 8.66 25.16 3.95
C ALA A 29 8.12 24.58 5.26
N LYS A 30 7.32 25.38 5.98
CA LYS A 30 6.71 24.91 7.23
C LYS A 30 5.99 23.58 6.92
N PRO A 31 6.18 22.53 7.73
CA PRO A 31 5.49 21.28 7.51
C PRO A 31 3.98 21.56 7.51
N VAL A 32 3.36 21.35 6.35
CA VAL A 32 1.91 21.46 6.19
C VAL A 32 1.33 20.22 6.85
N ILE A 33 0.83 20.37 8.07
CA ILE A 33 0.10 19.30 8.75
C ILE A 33 -1.23 19.18 8.01
N PRO A 34 -1.58 18.00 7.46
CA PRO A 34 -2.88 17.78 6.85
C PRO A 34 -3.99 18.16 7.84
N ALA A 35 -4.96 18.94 7.38
CA ALA A 35 -6.09 19.37 8.21
C ALA A 35 -6.97 18.17 8.67
N VAL A 36 -6.85 17.05 7.98
CA VAL A 36 -7.59 15.80 8.21
C VAL A 36 -6.58 14.66 8.27
N SER A 37 -6.71 13.74 9.24
CA SER A 37 -5.84 12.55 9.30
C SER A 37 -6.11 11.63 8.10
N LEU A 38 -5.09 10.89 7.66
CA LEU A 38 -5.23 9.90 6.58
C LEU A 38 -6.37 8.91 6.89
N GLU A 39 -6.41 8.38 8.12
CA GLU A 39 -7.47 7.47 8.58
C GLU A 39 -8.87 8.06 8.36
N LYS A 40 -9.09 9.31 8.77
CA LYS A 40 -10.38 9.98 8.57
C LYS A 40 -10.69 10.16 7.08
N SER A 41 -9.71 10.55 6.27
CA SER A 41 -9.89 10.70 4.82
C SER A 41 -10.23 9.37 4.14
N ILE A 42 -9.61 8.26 4.55
CA ILE A 42 -9.91 6.92 4.04
C ILE A 42 -11.34 6.54 4.44
N CYS A 43 -11.68 6.67 5.72
CA CYS A 43 -13.00 6.27 6.21
C CYS A 43 -14.14 7.08 5.59
N GLU A 44 -13.98 8.39 5.39
CA GLU A 44 -14.96 9.23 4.67
C GLU A 44 -15.19 8.69 3.25
N ARG A 45 -14.13 8.35 2.51
CA ARG A 45 -14.23 7.80 1.16
C ARG A 45 -14.85 6.41 1.13
N VAL A 46 -14.58 5.58 2.13
CA VAL A 46 -15.22 4.26 2.27
C VAL A 46 -16.72 4.44 2.41
N SER A 47 -17.15 5.33 3.30
CA SER A 47 -18.58 5.60 3.50
C SER A 47 -19.25 6.22 2.28
N GLU A 48 -18.56 7.12 1.56
CA GLU A 48 -19.07 7.68 0.30
C GLU A 48 -19.21 6.64 -0.81
N GLN A 49 -18.22 5.76 -0.96
CA GLN A 49 -18.15 4.82 -2.09
C GLN A 49 -18.99 3.56 -1.89
N PHE A 50 -19.04 3.04 -0.66
CA PHE A 50 -19.67 1.75 -0.34
C PHE A 50 -20.97 1.91 0.46
N GLY A 51 -21.28 3.12 0.94
CA GLY A 51 -22.47 3.35 1.77
C GLY A 51 -22.39 2.69 3.15
N GLU A 52 -21.18 2.39 3.63
CA GLU A 52 -20.92 1.66 4.87
C GLU A 52 -20.00 2.42 5.82
N ASP A 53 -20.16 2.18 7.11
CA ASP A 53 -19.26 2.73 8.12
C ASP A 53 -17.91 2.01 8.09
N CYS A 54 -16.84 2.78 7.91
CA CYS A 54 -15.47 2.35 8.14
C CYS A 54 -15.29 2.06 9.64
N GLN A 55 -15.05 0.79 9.99
CA GLN A 55 -14.93 0.35 11.37
C GLN A 55 -13.58 0.74 11.97
N ARG A 56 -12.50 0.46 11.22
CA ARG A 56 -11.12 0.77 11.61
C ARG A 56 -10.16 0.58 10.45
N ILE A 57 -8.96 1.10 10.63
CA ILE A 57 -7.80 0.78 9.82
C ILE A 57 -7.00 -0.34 10.50
N LEU A 58 -6.76 -1.45 9.80
CA LEU A 58 -6.17 -2.67 10.35
C LEU A 58 -4.64 -2.65 10.32
N MET A 59 -4.06 -2.21 9.21
CA MET A 59 -2.62 -2.33 8.96
C MET A 59 -2.15 -1.23 8.00
N PHE A 60 -0.92 -0.77 8.23
CA PHE A 60 -0.17 0.15 7.37
C PHE A 60 1.12 -0.54 6.91
N ASP A 61 1.29 -0.70 5.60
CA ASP A 61 2.51 -1.24 5.02
C ASP A 61 3.30 -0.13 4.33
N PRO A 62 4.32 0.45 5.00
CA PRO A 62 5.08 1.58 4.49
C PRO A 62 5.83 1.29 3.20
N HIS A 63 6.19 0.03 2.94
CA HIS A 63 6.94 -0.35 1.76
C HIS A 63 6.08 -0.34 0.50
N SER A 64 4.83 -0.79 0.63
CA SER A 64 3.90 -0.88 -0.50
C SER A 64 2.91 0.28 -0.58
N ARG A 65 2.94 1.21 0.39
CA ARG A 65 2.00 2.35 0.50
C ARG A 65 0.55 1.88 0.66
N LEU A 66 0.37 0.74 1.32
CA LEU A 66 -0.93 0.10 1.49
C LEU A 66 -1.48 0.31 2.88
N VAL A 67 -2.79 0.46 2.92
CA VAL A 67 -3.61 0.48 4.12
C VAL A 67 -4.79 -0.47 3.91
N PHE A 68 -5.23 -1.17 4.96
CA PHE A 68 -6.40 -2.03 4.90
C PHE A 68 -7.51 -1.45 5.77
N ALA A 69 -8.61 -1.04 5.14
CA ALA A 69 -9.79 -0.52 5.81
C ALA A 69 -10.82 -1.63 6.01
N GLU A 70 -11.34 -1.76 7.23
CA GLU A 70 -12.39 -2.73 7.56
C GLU A 70 -13.76 -2.05 7.53
N THR A 71 -14.74 -2.68 6.89
CA THR A 71 -16.15 -2.34 6.95
C THR A 71 -16.94 -3.50 7.57
N ASN A 72 -18.27 -3.38 7.63
CA ASN A 72 -19.11 -4.49 8.06
C ASN A 72 -19.14 -5.63 7.05
N SER A 73 -19.01 -5.32 5.76
CA SER A 73 -19.07 -6.30 4.67
C SER A 73 -17.72 -6.94 4.36
N GLY A 74 -16.60 -6.26 4.63
CA GLY A 74 -15.30 -6.81 4.25
C GLY A 74 -14.10 -5.96 4.61
N ILE A 75 -12.98 -6.27 3.95
CA ILE A 75 -11.73 -5.52 4.04
C ILE A 75 -11.32 -5.02 2.66
N ILE A 76 -11.02 -3.72 2.58
CA ILE A 76 -10.69 -3.01 1.36
C ILE A 76 -9.23 -2.57 1.44
N PRO A 77 -8.34 -3.04 0.54
CA PRO A 77 -7.01 -2.47 0.42
C PRO A 77 -7.08 -1.09 -0.23
N VAL A 78 -6.28 -0.16 0.29
CA VAL A 78 -6.26 1.24 -0.08
C VAL A 78 -4.81 1.62 -0.35
N LEU A 79 -4.55 2.24 -1.51
CA LEU A 79 -3.25 2.79 -1.79
C LEU A 79 -3.17 4.26 -1.36
N THR A 80 -2.05 4.63 -0.77
CA THR A 80 -1.72 5.99 -0.31
C THR A 80 -0.55 6.58 -1.09
N ASN A 81 -0.21 7.84 -0.81
CA ASN A 81 1.12 8.37 -1.17
C ASN A 81 2.22 7.74 -0.30
N GLU A 82 3.47 8.02 -0.67
CA GLU A 82 4.69 7.59 0.04
C GLU A 82 4.73 8.09 1.49
N GLU A 83 4.17 9.27 1.76
CA GLU A 83 4.19 9.89 3.09
C GLU A 83 3.00 9.48 3.98
N PHE A 84 2.06 8.66 3.49
CA PHE A 84 0.84 8.27 4.22
C PHE A 84 0.02 9.46 4.73
N THR A 85 -0.09 10.50 3.90
CA THR A 85 -0.89 11.69 4.20
C THR A 85 -2.12 11.79 3.30
N GLU A 86 -2.16 11.06 2.19
CA GLU A 86 -3.19 11.16 1.16
C GLU A 86 -3.68 9.79 0.72
N PHE A 87 -5.00 9.63 0.66
CA PHE A 87 -5.65 8.57 -0.11
C PHE A 87 -5.37 8.76 -1.60
N LYS A 88 -4.99 7.69 -2.30
CA LYS A 88 -4.90 7.68 -3.77
C LYS A 88 -6.10 6.97 -4.40
N LYS A 89 -6.34 5.72 -4.01
CA LYS A 89 -7.38 4.88 -4.63
C LYS A 89 -7.69 3.65 -3.78
N PHE A 90 -8.83 3.04 -4.08
CA PHE A 90 -9.14 1.68 -3.65
C PHE A 90 -8.48 0.66 -4.58
N VAL A 91 -8.06 -0.47 -4.02
CA VAL A 91 -7.68 -1.68 -4.74
C VAL A 91 -8.90 -2.58 -4.78
N TYR A 92 -9.29 -3.03 -5.97
CA TYR A 92 -10.49 -3.84 -6.16
C TYR A 92 -10.14 -5.28 -6.60
N PRO A 93 -10.97 -6.28 -6.27
CA PRO A 93 -12.20 -6.21 -5.47
C PRO A 93 -11.99 -6.17 -3.94
N MET A 94 -13.01 -5.72 -3.19
CA MET A 94 -13.03 -5.88 -1.73
C MET A 94 -12.96 -7.36 -1.35
N MET A 95 -12.29 -7.68 -0.24
CA MET A 95 -12.39 -9.00 0.38
C MET A 95 -13.65 -9.10 1.22
N ASP A 96 -14.65 -9.83 0.71
CA ASP A 96 -15.99 -9.92 1.31
C ASP A 96 -16.08 -11.02 2.37
N PHE A 97 -16.61 -10.68 3.55
CA PHE A 97 -16.74 -11.62 4.66
C PHE A 97 -17.82 -12.67 4.43
N GLN A 98 -18.90 -12.32 3.75
CA GLN A 98 -20.00 -13.24 3.44
C GLN A 98 -19.55 -14.26 2.41
N GLU A 99 -18.92 -13.81 1.31
CA GLU A 99 -18.31 -14.69 0.29
C GLU A 99 -17.34 -15.69 0.94
N PHE A 100 -16.45 -15.17 1.80
CA PHE A 100 -15.53 -16.03 2.55
C PHE A 100 -16.25 -17.01 3.48
N SER A 101 -17.34 -16.62 4.14
CA SER A 101 -18.04 -17.52 5.05
C SER A 101 -18.84 -18.60 4.33
N GLU A 102 -19.52 -18.25 3.23
CA GLU A 102 -20.49 -19.12 2.56
C GLU A 102 -19.83 -20.13 1.62
N GLU A 103 -18.72 -19.75 0.98
CA GLU A 103 -18.07 -20.59 -0.04
C GLU A 103 -17.03 -21.56 0.54
N LYS A 104 -16.99 -21.74 1.86
CA LYS A 104 -15.98 -22.55 2.56
C LYS A 104 -15.79 -23.96 1.98
N GLY A 105 -16.87 -24.59 1.48
CA GLY A 105 -16.81 -25.91 0.86
C GLY A 105 -16.01 -25.93 -0.45
N ASP A 106 -16.23 -24.94 -1.32
CA ASP A 106 -15.67 -24.88 -2.67
C ASP A 106 -14.31 -24.17 -2.71
N ARG A 107 -14.14 -23.10 -1.92
CA ARG A 107 -12.87 -22.33 -1.86
C ARG A 107 -11.76 -23.05 -1.09
N GLY A 108 -12.12 -23.93 -0.16
CA GLY A 108 -11.19 -24.58 0.77
C GLY A 108 -10.68 -23.62 1.85
N ALA A 109 -9.40 -23.74 2.23
CA ALA A 109 -8.81 -22.98 3.36
C ALA A 109 -8.59 -21.48 3.08
N ILE A 110 -8.75 -21.04 1.83
CA ILE A 110 -8.32 -19.73 1.37
C ILE A 110 -9.26 -19.10 0.33
N ASP A 111 -9.28 -17.77 0.24
CA ASP A 111 -9.94 -16.97 -0.80
C ASP A 111 -9.00 -15.85 -1.27
N TRP A 112 -8.71 -15.76 -2.57
CA TRP A 112 -7.65 -14.91 -3.11
C TRP A 112 -8.12 -14.10 -4.31
N ARG A 113 -7.70 -12.84 -4.34
CA ARG A 113 -7.98 -11.83 -5.35
C ARG A 113 -6.67 -11.31 -5.92
N ALA A 114 -6.75 -10.81 -7.14
CA ALA A 114 -5.62 -10.34 -7.92
C ALA A 114 -6.00 -9.01 -8.59
N ASP A 115 -5.28 -7.93 -8.27
CA ASP A 115 -5.41 -6.65 -8.97
C ASP A 115 -4.13 -6.36 -9.76
N LYS A 116 -4.29 -6.26 -11.08
CA LYS A 116 -3.23 -6.02 -12.07
C LYS A 116 -3.26 -4.62 -12.68
N LYS A 117 -4.13 -3.72 -12.23
CA LYS A 117 -4.30 -2.40 -12.87
C LYS A 117 -4.44 -1.25 -11.90
N SER A 118 -4.16 -1.48 -10.63
CA SER A 118 -4.36 -0.43 -9.65
C SER A 118 -3.50 0.80 -10.03
N GLU A 119 -2.24 0.64 -10.46
CA GLU A 119 -1.35 1.71 -10.97
C GLU A 119 -0.18 1.12 -11.76
N LYS A 120 0.52 1.97 -12.51
CA LYS A 120 1.72 1.58 -13.22
C LYS A 120 2.76 1.04 -12.24
N ASP A 121 3.38 -0.08 -12.59
CA ASP A 121 4.38 -0.78 -11.79
C ASP A 121 3.85 -1.21 -10.42
N PHE A 122 2.53 -1.45 -10.32
CA PHE A 122 1.91 -1.98 -9.10
C PHE A 122 0.86 -3.04 -9.42
N SER A 123 1.11 -4.24 -8.91
CA SER A 123 0.12 -5.32 -8.83
C SER A 123 0.13 -5.94 -7.44
N ILE A 124 -0.99 -6.52 -7.05
CA ILE A 124 -1.17 -7.09 -5.73
C ILE A 124 -2.01 -8.36 -5.82
N ILE A 125 -1.59 -9.36 -5.07
CA ILE A 125 -2.35 -10.56 -4.77
C ILE A 125 -2.69 -10.50 -3.28
N TYR A 126 -3.94 -10.71 -2.92
CA TYR A 126 -4.39 -10.58 -1.53
C TYR A 126 -5.61 -11.44 -1.27
N GLY A 127 -5.83 -11.83 -0.03
CA GLY A 127 -6.87 -12.78 0.29
C GLY A 127 -7.04 -13.06 1.77
N PHE A 128 -8.08 -13.83 2.07
CA PHE A 128 -8.33 -14.38 3.38
C PHE A 128 -7.84 -15.81 3.50
N ALA A 129 -7.40 -16.17 4.70
CA ALA A 129 -7.15 -17.54 5.08
C ALA A 129 -7.61 -17.78 6.51
N GLU A 130 -8.04 -19.01 6.78
CA GLU A 130 -8.29 -19.46 8.14
C GLU A 130 -6.99 -19.81 8.87
N GLU A 131 -7.09 -20.09 10.16
CA GLU A 131 -5.93 -20.36 11.01
C GLU A 131 -5.17 -21.66 10.63
N ASP A 132 -5.80 -22.60 9.93
CA ASP A 132 -5.16 -23.83 9.45
C ASP A 132 -4.07 -23.55 8.40
N ALA A 133 -4.21 -22.47 7.63
CA ALA A 133 -3.19 -21.96 6.74
C ALA A 133 -2.06 -21.26 7.53
N LYS A 134 -0.96 -21.99 7.79
CA LYS A 134 0.20 -21.44 8.50
C LYS A 134 1.21 -20.80 7.56
N THR A 135 1.40 -21.37 6.38
CA THR A 135 2.27 -20.82 5.33
C THR A 135 1.56 -20.86 4.00
N ILE A 136 1.66 -19.79 3.23
CA ILE A 136 1.18 -19.74 1.85
C ILE A 136 2.37 -19.39 0.97
N VAL A 137 2.46 -20.04 -0.19
CA VAL A 137 3.46 -19.79 -1.21
C VAL A 137 2.73 -19.51 -2.52
N ILE A 138 3.04 -18.39 -3.16
CA ILE A 138 2.53 -18.02 -4.48
C ILE A 138 3.51 -18.57 -5.52
N ASN A 139 3.18 -19.72 -6.10
CA ASN A 139 4.02 -20.47 -7.02
C ASN A 139 4.13 -19.76 -8.37
N SER A 140 3.01 -19.19 -8.87
CA SER A 140 2.95 -18.48 -10.16
C SER A 140 3.81 -17.22 -10.19
N GLU A 141 4.30 -16.75 -9.04
CA GLU A 141 5.12 -15.55 -8.89
C GLU A 141 6.54 -15.84 -8.41
N GLY A 142 7.03 -17.06 -8.62
CA GLY A 142 8.40 -17.43 -8.26
C GLY A 142 8.56 -17.91 -6.80
N ASN A 143 7.52 -18.57 -6.27
CA ASN A 143 7.48 -19.12 -4.91
C ASN A 143 7.61 -18.04 -3.82
N ILE A 144 6.86 -16.94 -3.99
CA ILE A 144 6.86 -15.83 -3.03
C ILE A 144 6.01 -16.18 -1.82
N GLN A 145 6.54 -15.91 -0.63
CA GLN A 145 5.77 -15.99 0.60
C GLN A 145 5.11 -14.63 0.87
N PRO A 146 3.76 -14.55 0.94
CA PRO A 146 3.06 -13.30 1.21
C PRO A 146 3.22 -12.84 2.65
N SER A 147 3.08 -11.54 2.85
CA SER A 147 2.89 -10.93 4.17
C SER A 147 1.50 -11.27 4.71
N ARG A 148 1.35 -11.28 6.04
CA ARG A 148 0.05 -11.53 6.67
C ARG A 148 -0.15 -10.73 7.95
N PHE A 149 -1.41 -10.47 8.29
CA PHE A 149 -1.79 -9.92 9.58
C PHE A 149 -3.11 -10.50 10.06
N TRP A 150 -3.28 -10.54 11.38
CA TRP A 150 -4.46 -11.07 12.04
C TRP A 150 -5.56 -10.00 12.08
N VAL A 151 -6.81 -10.41 11.83
CA VAL A 151 -7.97 -9.50 11.84
C VAL A 151 -8.82 -9.71 13.10
N ARG A 152 -9.38 -10.91 13.24
CA ARG A 152 -10.24 -11.35 14.35
C ARG A 152 -10.44 -12.86 14.26
N ASP A 153 -10.78 -13.49 15.39
CA ASP A 153 -11.02 -14.93 15.48
C ASP A 153 -9.90 -15.72 14.76
N ASN A 154 -10.26 -16.56 13.80
CA ASN A 154 -9.34 -17.37 13.00
C ASN A 154 -9.03 -16.76 11.63
N LEU A 155 -9.39 -15.50 11.40
CA LEU A 155 -9.26 -14.82 10.10
C LEU A 155 -7.93 -14.07 9.98
N TRP A 156 -7.21 -14.39 8.91
CA TRP A 156 -5.98 -13.72 8.51
C TRP A 156 -6.12 -13.11 7.13
N VAL A 157 -5.61 -11.89 6.96
CA VAL A 157 -5.35 -11.33 5.63
C VAL A 157 -3.94 -11.72 5.23
N TRP A 158 -3.81 -12.18 3.99
CA TRP A 158 -2.54 -12.43 3.33
C TRP A 158 -2.44 -11.54 2.10
N TYR A 159 -1.26 -11.03 1.80
CA TYR A 159 -1.04 -10.19 0.62
C TYR A 159 0.42 -10.17 0.16
N ALA A 160 0.62 -9.97 -1.14
CA ALA A 160 1.92 -9.77 -1.77
C ALA A 160 1.78 -8.68 -2.85
N VAL A 161 2.73 -7.75 -2.86
CA VAL A 161 2.79 -6.63 -3.80
C VAL A 161 3.98 -6.81 -4.73
N PHE A 162 3.79 -6.47 -6.00
CA PHE A 162 4.79 -6.64 -7.04
C PHE A 162 4.98 -5.32 -7.81
N GLU A 163 6.25 -4.94 -8.02
CA GLU A 163 6.66 -3.78 -8.82
C GLU A 163 6.57 -4.09 -10.33
N LYS A 164 5.38 -4.45 -10.79
CA LYS A 164 5.09 -4.78 -12.19
C LYS A 164 3.61 -4.60 -12.51
N ASP A 165 3.33 -4.37 -13.78
CA ASP A 165 1.96 -4.17 -14.28
C ASP A 165 1.14 -5.47 -14.33
N GLU A 166 1.78 -6.65 -14.46
CA GLU A 166 1.07 -7.90 -14.70
C GLU A 166 1.54 -9.04 -13.79
N ILE A 167 0.58 -9.68 -13.14
CA ILE A 167 0.74 -10.95 -12.41
C ILE A 167 0.31 -12.14 -13.27
N GLN A 168 0.97 -13.27 -13.08
CA GLN A 168 0.70 -14.52 -13.77
C GLN A 168 -0.63 -15.10 -13.26
N LEU A 169 -1.57 -15.29 -14.20
CA LEU A 169 -2.89 -15.86 -13.96
C LEU A 169 -3.01 -17.24 -14.65
N PRO A 170 -3.72 -18.22 -14.04
CA PRO A 170 -4.30 -18.16 -12.69
C PRO A 170 -3.21 -18.03 -11.61
N VAL A 171 -3.59 -17.46 -10.46
CA VAL A 171 -2.67 -17.39 -9.33
C VAL A 171 -2.57 -18.80 -8.75
N GLU A 172 -1.40 -19.41 -8.82
CA GLU A 172 -1.18 -20.75 -8.27
C GLU A 172 -0.59 -20.62 -6.87
N VAL A 173 -1.29 -21.16 -5.86
CA VAL A 173 -0.80 -21.13 -4.47
C VAL A 173 -0.66 -22.52 -3.86
N THR A 174 0.26 -22.65 -2.90
CA THR A 174 0.33 -23.80 -2.01
C THR A 174 0.22 -23.34 -0.56
N VAL A 175 -0.66 -24.00 0.18
CA VAL A 175 -0.96 -23.72 1.57
C VAL A 175 -0.47 -24.89 2.42
N TYR A 176 0.26 -24.57 3.48
CA TYR A 176 0.82 -25.52 4.42
C TYR A 176 0.27 -25.30 5.83
N ASP A 177 0.05 -26.40 6.55
CA ASP A 177 -0.30 -26.39 7.97
C ASP A 177 0.94 -26.19 8.88
N ALA A 178 0.72 -26.29 10.20
CA ALA A 178 1.76 -26.12 11.21
C ALA A 178 2.84 -27.19 11.15
N GLU A 179 2.53 -28.37 10.62
CA GLU A 179 3.47 -29.47 10.45
C GLU A 179 4.18 -29.41 9.09
N GLY A 180 3.89 -28.38 8.27
CA GLY A 180 4.45 -28.24 6.93
C GLY A 180 3.83 -29.19 5.91
N ARG A 181 2.64 -29.73 6.17
CA ARG A 181 1.90 -30.57 5.22
C ARG A 181 1.01 -29.69 4.35
N ILE A 182 0.86 -30.09 3.09
CA ILE A 182 0.01 -29.36 2.14
C ILE A 182 -1.46 -29.57 2.52
N VAL A 183 -2.18 -28.47 2.76
CA VAL A 183 -3.64 -28.46 2.99
C VAL A 183 -4.42 -28.04 1.73
N LYS A 184 -3.78 -27.27 0.84
CA LYS A 184 -4.24 -26.95 -0.52
C LYS A 184 -3.02 -26.72 -1.41
N GLY A 185 -2.98 -27.23 -2.64
CA GLY A 185 -1.77 -27.13 -3.47
C GLY A 185 -2.04 -26.98 -4.96
N ASN A 186 -1.29 -26.06 -5.58
CA ASN A 186 -1.26 -25.79 -7.02
C ASN A 186 -2.64 -25.49 -7.63
N GLU A 187 -3.44 -24.70 -6.91
CA GLU A 187 -4.71 -24.14 -7.37
C GLU A 187 -4.69 -22.62 -7.28
#